data_AF-X0WXX5-F1
#
_entry.id   AF-X0WXX5-F1
#
_cell.length_a   1.000
_cell.length_b   1.000
_cell.length_c   1.000
_cell.angle_alpha   90.00
_cell.angle_beta   90.00
_cell.angle_gamma   90.00
#
_symmetry.space_group_name_H-M   'P 1'
#
loop_
_entity.id
_entity.type
_entity.pdbx_description
1 polymer ?
#
loop_
_entity_poly.entity_id
_entity_poly.type
_entity_poly.pdbx_seq_one_letter_code
_entity_poly.pdbx_strand_id
1 'polypeptide(L)'
;MKLLEDLNSQQREAVTISPGPVLVLAGPGSGKTRVLAHRIAYLVDHFGVQPKEIMAMTFTNRAAREMAGRVAQLLDKADALHPVSKGGVSLGTFHALCARLLRRESDLLPVSREFVIFNESDQHTLVRQALKEINLDPKQVQPGKVHGMISRAKNELIELEAFEADTYFAEIARRVYQRYQQLLLSNNALDFDDLLLWAVRLFREHDDLLTKYHR
;
A
#
# COMPACT_ATOMS: atom_id res chain seq x y z
N MET A 1 4.51 -1.16 -34.33
CA MET A 1 4.71 -0.44 -33.05
C MET A 1 5.68 -1.28 -32.24
N LYS A 2 6.92 -0.81 -32.05
CA LYS A 2 8.04 -1.59 -31.47
C LYS A 2 7.69 -2.22 -30.12
N LEU A 3 6.81 -1.57 -29.34
CA LEU A 3 6.32 -2.05 -28.04
C LEU A 3 5.58 -3.40 -28.09
N LEU A 4 5.10 -3.87 -29.23
CA LEU A 4 4.28 -5.09 -29.31
C LEU A 4 4.99 -6.28 -29.95
N GLU A 5 6.16 -6.08 -30.56
CA GLU A 5 6.82 -7.07 -31.45
C GLU A 5 7.11 -8.39 -30.74
N ASP A 6 7.48 -8.35 -29.47
CA ASP A 6 7.86 -9.54 -28.72
C ASP A 6 6.72 -10.18 -27.89
N LEU A 7 5.47 -9.75 -28.10
CA LEU A 7 4.29 -10.25 -27.38
C LEU A 7 3.55 -11.29 -28.20
N ASN A 8 3.13 -12.38 -27.54
CA ASN A 8 2.19 -13.33 -28.15
C ASN A 8 0.78 -12.70 -28.30
N SER A 9 -0.15 -13.40 -28.96
CA SER A 9 -1.48 -12.87 -29.25
C SER A 9 -2.26 -12.46 -27.98
N GLN A 10 -2.27 -13.29 -26.94
CA GLN A 10 -3.00 -13.01 -25.69
C GLN A 10 -2.36 -11.85 -24.90
N GLN A 11 -1.02 -11.78 -24.87
CA GLN A 11 -0.30 -10.68 -24.23
C GLN A 11 -0.55 -9.37 -24.97
N ARG A 12 -0.55 -9.40 -26.30
CA ARG A 12 -0.85 -8.24 -27.13
C ARG A 12 -2.26 -7.74 -26.86
N GLU A 13 -3.24 -8.63 -26.86
CA GLU A 13 -4.64 -8.29 -26.53
C GLU A 13 -4.75 -7.60 -25.17
N ALA A 14 -4.13 -8.18 -24.12
CA ALA A 14 -4.10 -7.57 -22.79
C ALA A 14 -3.40 -6.20 -22.74
N VAL A 15 -2.38 -5.98 -23.58
CA VAL A 15 -1.65 -4.71 -23.68
C VAL A 15 -2.43 -3.66 -24.47
N THR A 16 -3.19 -4.04 -25.49
CA THR A 16 -3.83 -3.10 -26.43
C THR A 16 -5.31 -2.84 -26.17
N ILE A 17 -5.93 -3.51 -25.20
CA ILE A 17 -7.33 -3.29 -24.82
C ILE A 17 -7.65 -1.81 -24.55
N SER A 18 -8.84 -1.34 -24.88
CA SER A 18 -9.21 0.06 -24.60
C SER A 18 -9.17 0.38 -23.09
N PRO A 19 -9.01 1.65 -22.69
CA PRO A 19 -9.08 2.04 -21.29
C PRO A 19 -10.42 1.65 -20.66
N GLY A 20 -10.37 1.15 -19.42
CA GLY A 20 -11.54 0.64 -18.69
C GLY A 20 -11.15 -0.45 -17.70
N PRO A 21 -12.10 -0.99 -16.92
CA PRO A 21 -11.84 -2.11 -16.01
C PRO A 21 -11.47 -3.38 -16.80
N VAL A 22 -10.33 -3.98 -16.47
CA VAL A 22 -9.83 -5.18 -17.15
C VAL A 22 -9.28 -6.18 -16.13
N LEU A 23 -9.67 -7.45 -16.25
CA LEU A 23 -9.11 -8.56 -15.50
C LEU A 23 -8.26 -9.45 -16.42
N VAL A 24 -6.98 -9.60 -16.10
CA VAL A 24 -6.07 -10.49 -16.83
C VAL A 24 -5.75 -11.72 -15.98
N LEU A 25 -6.30 -12.88 -16.37
CA LEU A 25 -6.01 -14.15 -15.72
C LEU A 25 -4.72 -14.74 -16.29
N ALA A 26 -3.73 -14.99 -15.42
CA ALA A 26 -2.39 -15.34 -15.88
C ALA A 26 -1.68 -16.33 -14.96
N GLY A 27 -1.44 -17.54 -15.49
CA GLY A 27 -0.74 -18.63 -14.80
C GLY A 27 0.74 -18.33 -14.51
N PRO A 28 1.43 -19.15 -13.71
CA PRO A 28 2.89 -19.06 -13.54
C PRO A 28 3.63 -19.06 -14.89
N GLY A 29 4.69 -18.27 -15.03
CA GLY A 29 5.50 -18.21 -16.26
C GLY A 29 4.86 -17.48 -17.47
N SER A 30 3.57 -17.12 -17.44
CA SER A 30 2.85 -16.48 -18.56
C SER A 30 3.30 -15.05 -18.94
N GLY A 31 4.25 -14.47 -18.21
CA GLY A 31 4.75 -13.12 -18.48
C GLY A 31 3.91 -11.97 -17.88
N LYS A 32 3.17 -12.20 -16.79
CA LYS A 32 2.39 -11.17 -16.06
C LYS A 32 3.06 -9.80 -15.96
N THR A 33 4.26 -9.77 -15.38
CA THR A 33 5.01 -8.52 -15.18
C THR A 33 5.38 -7.84 -16.49
N ARG A 34 5.65 -8.64 -17.54
CA ARG A 34 5.90 -8.14 -18.88
C ARG A 34 4.66 -7.47 -19.45
N VAL A 35 3.50 -8.14 -19.38
CA VAL A 35 2.22 -7.59 -19.85
C VAL A 35 1.93 -6.26 -19.16
N LEU A 36 2.06 -6.16 -17.84
CA LEU A 36 1.83 -4.92 -17.11
C LEU A 36 2.79 -3.80 -17.51
N ALA A 37 4.09 -4.08 -17.65
CA ALA A 37 5.07 -3.07 -18.06
C ALA A 37 4.81 -2.57 -19.49
N HIS A 38 4.50 -3.47 -20.43
CA HIS A 38 4.13 -3.11 -21.80
C HIS A 38 2.81 -2.34 -21.84
N ARG A 39 1.83 -2.68 -20.99
CA ARG A 39 0.57 -1.95 -20.89
C ARG A 39 0.81 -0.50 -20.45
N ILE A 40 1.64 -0.27 -19.44
CA ILE A 40 2.00 1.08 -18.99
C ILE A 40 2.64 1.87 -20.13
N ALA A 41 3.64 1.29 -20.81
CA ALA A 41 4.28 1.95 -21.95
C ALA A 41 3.30 2.23 -23.09
N TYR A 42 2.38 1.29 -23.38
CA TYR A 42 1.36 1.45 -24.40
C TYR A 42 0.34 2.55 -24.06
N LEU A 43 -0.05 2.70 -22.79
CA LEU A 43 -0.92 3.80 -22.36
C LEU A 43 -0.27 5.17 -22.60
N VAL A 44 1.03 5.28 -22.34
CA VAL A 44 1.79 6.52 -22.58
C VAL A 44 1.95 6.78 -24.08
N ASP A 45 2.43 5.80 -24.84
CA ASP A 45 2.78 5.97 -26.26
C ASP A 45 1.54 6.07 -27.17
N HIS A 46 0.52 5.24 -26.95
CA HIS A 46 -0.64 5.17 -27.83
C HIS A 46 -1.79 6.09 -27.41
N PHE A 47 -2.08 6.16 -26.11
CA PHE A 47 -3.19 6.95 -25.59
C PHE A 47 -2.76 8.33 -25.06
N GLY A 48 -1.45 8.63 -25.03
CA GLY A 48 -0.95 9.92 -24.56
C GLY A 48 -1.15 10.15 -23.06
N VAL A 49 -1.38 9.09 -22.27
CA VAL A 49 -1.57 9.21 -20.82
C VAL A 49 -0.27 9.70 -20.18
N GLN A 50 -0.34 10.73 -19.32
CA GLN A 50 0.87 11.23 -18.68
C GLN A 50 1.38 10.18 -17.67
N PRO A 51 2.69 9.89 -17.60
CA PRO A 51 3.22 8.90 -16.67
C PRO A 51 2.77 9.12 -15.21
N LYS A 52 2.68 10.37 -14.75
CA LYS A 52 2.22 10.73 -13.40
C LYS A 52 0.77 10.33 -13.08
N GLU A 53 -0.06 10.13 -14.10
CA GLU A 53 -1.47 9.71 -13.98
C GLU A 53 -1.59 8.17 -13.87
N ILE A 54 -0.48 7.44 -14.03
CA ILE A 54 -0.45 5.98 -13.94
C ILE A 54 0.05 5.57 -12.55
N MET A 55 -0.75 4.76 -11.84
CA MET A 55 -0.35 4.07 -10.63
C MET A 55 -0.19 2.57 -10.88
N ALA A 56 0.93 2.00 -10.41
CA ALA A 56 1.23 0.58 -10.52
C ALA A 56 1.64 0.01 -9.15
N MET A 57 0.93 -1.02 -8.70
CA MET A 57 1.09 -1.59 -7.36
C MET A 57 1.52 -3.05 -7.42
N THR A 58 2.36 -3.46 -6.47
CA THR A 58 2.81 -4.85 -6.31
C THR A 58 2.86 -5.23 -4.82
N PHE A 59 3.06 -6.52 -4.52
CA PHE A 59 3.18 -6.98 -3.13
C PHE A 59 4.60 -6.90 -2.56
N THR A 60 5.65 -6.89 -3.40
CA THR A 60 7.03 -6.94 -2.93
C THR A 60 7.88 -5.80 -3.50
N ASN A 61 8.82 -5.31 -2.70
CA ASN A 61 9.78 -4.30 -3.15
C ASN A 61 10.62 -4.76 -4.34
N ARG A 62 10.93 -6.06 -4.42
CA ARG A 62 11.66 -6.64 -5.55
C ARG A 62 10.84 -6.53 -6.84
N ALA A 63 9.56 -6.92 -6.80
CA ALA A 63 8.67 -6.83 -7.96
C ALA A 63 8.46 -5.37 -8.40
N ALA A 64 8.29 -4.45 -7.43
CA ALA A 64 8.20 -3.03 -7.72
C ALA A 64 9.45 -2.50 -8.45
N ARG A 65 10.65 -2.76 -7.93
CA ARG A 65 11.90 -2.32 -8.56
C ARG A 65 12.09 -2.92 -9.95
N GLU A 66 11.81 -4.21 -10.11
CA GLU A 66 11.92 -4.89 -11.40
C GLU A 66 10.94 -4.29 -12.42
N MET A 67 9.69 -4.04 -12.02
CA MET A 67 8.68 -3.42 -12.88
C MET A 67 9.08 -1.99 -13.26
N ALA A 68 9.59 -1.20 -12.32
CA ALA A 68 10.09 0.16 -12.60
C ALA A 68 11.22 0.16 -13.62
N GLY A 69 12.19 -0.74 -13.49
CA GLY A 69 13.28 -0.89 -14.45
C GLY A 69 12.78 -1.27 -15.85
N ARG A 70 11.81 -2.20 -15.94
CA ARG A 70 11.20 -2.60 -17.21
C ARG A 70 10.43 -1.45 -17.87
N VAL A 71 9.63 -0.71 -17.09
CA VAL A 71 8.85 0.43 -17.60
C VAL A 71 9.78 1.53 -18.12
N ALA A 72 10.84 1.88 -17.36
CA ALA A 72 11.82 2.86 -17.81
C ALA A 72 12.45 2.47 -19.16
N GLN A 73 12.92 1.23 -19.29
CA GLN A 73 13.49 0.72 -20.54
C GLN A 73 12.51 0.77 -21.73
N LEU A 74 11.22 0.52 -21.50
CA LEU A 74 10.21 0.56 -22.56
C LEU A 74 9.85 1.98 -22.97
N LEU A 75 9.77 2.91 -22.02
CA LEU A 75 9.51 4.32 -22.29
C LEU A 75 10.69 4.98 -23.02
N ASP A 76 11.93 4.68 -22.62
CA ASP A 76 13.14 5.16 -23.30
C ASP A 76 13.19 4.68 -24.77
N LYS A 77 12.77 3.42 -25.02
CA LYS A 77 12.72 2.85 -26.38
C LYS A 77 11.59 3.39 -27.24
N ALA A 78 10.58 4.02 -26.64
CA ALA A 78 9.43 4.58 -27.34
C ALA A 78 9.66 6.02 -27.83
N ASP A 79 10.87 6.58 -27.70
CA ASP A 79 11.17 8.01 -27.95
C ASP A 79 10.25 8.94 -27.13
N ALA A 80 9.70 8.46 -26.01
CA ALA A 80 8.87 9.27 -25.13
C ALA A 80 9.78 10.30 -24.42
N LEU A 81 9.63 11.56 -24.81
CA LEU A 81 10.31 12.78 -24.32
C LEU A 81 10.06 13.10 -22.83
N HIS A 82 10.05 12.09 -21.95
CA HIS A 82 9.80 12.26 -20.53
C HIS A 82 10.89 11.56 -19.71
N PRO A 83 11.93 12.30 -19.26
CA PRO A 83 12.89 11.73 -18.34
C PRO A 83 12.16 11.22 -17.10
N VAL A 84 12.32 9.91 -16.85
CA VAL A 84 11.77 9.15 -15.70
C VAL A 84 12.09 9.81 -14.35
N SER A 85 13.02 10.78 -14.31
CA SER A 85 13.58 11.38 -13.10
C SER A 85 12.80 12.53 -12.48
N LYS A 86 11.77 13.13 -13.10
CA LYS A 86 10.89 14.12 -12.41
C LYS A 86 9.44 14.08 -12.92
N GLY A 87 8.63 13.17 -12.37
CA GLY A 87 7.19 13.04 -12.67
C GLY A 87 6.75 11.71 -13.30
N GLY A 88 7.54 10.64 -13.12
CA GLY A 88 7.26 9.32 -13.67
C GLY A 88 6.09 8.58 -13.00
N VAL A 89 5.84 7.35 -13.47
CA VAL A 89 4.79 6.44 -12.98
C VAL A 89 4.85 6.25 -11.46
N SER A 90 3.71 6.38 -10.79
CA SER A 90 3.60 6.10 -9.36
C SER A 90 3.65 4.59 -9.12
N LEU A 91 4.85 4.06 -8.89
CA LEU A 91 5.08 2.64 -8.76
C LEU A 91 5.57 2.29 -7.34
N GLY A 92 4.99 1.26 -6.74
CA GLY A 92 5.43 0.79 -5.42
C GLY A 92 4.70 -0.45 -4.92
N THR A 93 4.91 -0.75 -3.64
CA THR A 93 4.03 -1.64 -2.90
C THR A 93 2.85 -0.87 -2.33
N PHE A 94 1.77 -1.55 -1.93
CA PHE A 94 0.66 -0.93 -1.21
C PHE A 94 1.16 -0.04 -0.06
N HIS A 95 1.99 -0.60 0.82
CA HIS A 95 2.59 0.12 1.94
C HIS A 95 3.44 1.32 1.52
N ALA A 96 4.30 1.17 0.50
CA ALA A 96 5.16 2.28 0.06
C ALA A 96 4.35 3.44 -0.54
N LEU A 97 3.26 3.13 -1.25
CA LEU A 97 2.36 4.12 -1.82
C LEU A 97 1.52 4.80 -0.74
N CYS A 98 0.96 4.04 0.19
CA CYS A 98 0.22 4.58 1.34
C CYS A 98 1.14 5.45 2.21
N ALA A 99 2.35 5.01 2.55
CA ALA A 99 3.30 5.83 3.30
C ALA A 99 3.63 7.14 2.57
N ARG A 100 3.76 7.13 1.24
CA ARG A 100 4.01 8.35 0.45
C ARG A 100 2.80 9.30 0.49
N LEU A 101 1.59 8.76 0.39
CA LEU A 101 0.33 9.50 0.54
C LEU A 101 0.26 10.14 1.93
N LEU A 102 0.38 9.34 3.00
CA LEU A 102 0.27 9.82 4.38
C LEU A 102 1.34 10.85 4.74
N ARG A 103 2.55 10.73 4.20
CA ARG A 103 3.59 11.76 4.38
C ARG A 103 3.31 13.06 3.62
N ARG A 104 2.56 13.00 2.52
CA ARG A 104 2.20 14.21 1.75
C ARG A 104 1.03 14.93 2.41
N GLU A 105 0.12 14.17 2.98
CA GLU A 105 -1.10 14.66 3.61
C GLU A 105 -1.00 14.58 5.15
N SER A 106 0.21 14.71 5.70
CA SER A 106 0.50 14.58 7.14
C SER A 106 -0.30 15.54 8.01
N ASP A 107 -0.69 16.69 7.45
CA ASP A 107 -1.48 17.71 8.14
C ASP A 107 -2.89 17.21 8.50
N LEU A 108 -3.35 16.12 7.88
CA LEU A 108 -4.62 15.45 8.18
C LEU A 108 -4.45 14.26 9.14
N LEU A 109 -3.23 13.95 9.58
CA LEU A 109 -2.94 12.84 10.47
C LEU A 109 -2.63 13.31 11.91
N PRO A 110 -2.83 12.45 12.91
CA PRO A 110 -2.37 12.67 14.28
C PRO A 110 -0.85 12.44 14.45
N VAL A 111 -0.09 12.32 13.37
CA VAL A 111 1.37 12.16 13.36
C VAL A 111 1.99 13.15 12.38
N SER A 112 3.23 13.55 12.65
CA SER A 112 3.99 14.42 11.74
C SER A 112 4.46 13.65 10.49
N ARG A 113 4.90 14.40 9.48
CA ARG A 113 5.43 13.86 8.22
C ARG A 113 6.61 12.90 8.40
N GLU A 114 7.37 13.08 9.46
CA GLU A 114 8.58 12.32 9.80
C GLU A 114 8.28 11.02 10.54
N PHE A 115 7.01 10.54 10.53
CA PHE A 115 6.64 9.35 11.27
C PHE A 115 7.52 8.14 10.94
N VAL A 116 7.86 7.38 11.97
CA VAL A 116 8.61 6.13 11.85
C VAL A 116 7.64 4.99 11.57
N ILE A 117 8.06 4.05 10.72
CA ILE A 117 7.29 2.83 10.45
C ILE A 117 7.85 1.73 11.34
N PHE A 118 7.06 1.28 12.31
CA PHE A 118 7.47 0.23 13.25
C PHE A 118 7.47 -1.14 12.56
N ASN A 119 8.57 -1.88 12.70
CA ASN A 119 8.68 -3.25 12.21
C ASN A 119 8.06 -4.25 13.22
N GLU A 120 8.00 -5.52 12.85
CA GLU A 120 7.40 -6.58 13.68
C GLU A 120 8.02 -6.66 15.10
N SER A 121 9.33 -6.44 15.24
CA SER A 121 10.00 -6.46 16.54
C SER A 121 9.66 -5.25 17.41
N ASP A 122 9.51 -4.08 16.79
CA ASP A 122 9.08 -2.84 17.45
C ASP A 122 7.63 -3.00 17.93
N GLN A 123 6.75 -3.50 17.06
CA GLN A 123 5.34 -3.77 17.35
C GLN A 123 5.19 -4.74 18.51
N HIS A 124 5.93 -5.86 18.51
CA HIS A 124 5.92 -6.83 19.62
C HIS A 124 6.42 -6.24 20.94
N THR A 125 7.37 -5.32 20.90
CA THR A 125 7.86 -4.62 22.09
C THR A 125 6.77 -3.70 22.63
N LEU A 126 6.12 -2.95 21.74
CA LEU A 126 5.06 -2.00 22.11
C LEU A 126 3.81 -2.69 22.64
N VAL A 127 3.42 -3.84 22.10
CA VAL A 127 2.30 -4.66 22.64
C VAL A 127 2.62 -5.17 24.04
N ARG A 128 3.85 -5.60 24.32
CA ARG A 128 4.27 -5.99 25.67
C ARG A 128 4.24 -4.81 26.64
N GLN A 129 4.64 -3.63 26.18
CA GLN A 129 4.54 -2.41 26.97
C GLN A 129 3.07 -2.06 27.26
N ALA A 130 2.22 -2.08 26.23
CA ALA A 130 0.78 -1.81 26.38
C ALA A 130 0.12 -2.74 27.41
N LEU A 131 0.42 -4.04 27.38
CA LEU A 131 -0.05 -5.01 28.37
C LEU A 131 0.35 -4.62 29.80
N LYS A 132 1.63 -4.30 30.01
CA LYS A 132 2.14 -3.89 31.33
C LYS A 132 1.47 -2.62 31.84
N GLU A 133 1.27 -1.62 30.97
CA GLU A 133 0.68 -0.34 31.34
C GLU A 133 -0.80 -0.44 31.71
N ILE A 134 -1.51 -1.47 31.24
CA ILE A 134 -2.89 -1.77 31.64
C ILE A 134 -2.99 -2.85 32.74
N ASN A 135 -1.88 -3.14 33.43
CA ASN A 135 -1.77 -4.11 34.52
C ASN A 135 -2.11 -5.57 34.14
N LEU A 136 -1.80 -5.97 32.90
CA LEU A 136 -1.90 -7.37 32.46
C LEU A 136 -0.51 -8.00 32.38
N ASP A 137 -0.37 -9.22 32.90
CA ASP A 137 0.88 -9.97 32.85
C ASP A 137 1.09 -10.58 31.44
N PRO A 138 2.17 -10.22 30.70
CA PRO A 138 2.50 -10.82 29.41
C PRO A 138 2.79 -12.33 29.46
N LYS A 139 2.96 -12.92 30.64
CA LYS A 139 3.05 -14.38 30.81
C LYS A 139 1.68 -15.06 30.81
N GLN A 140 0.63 -14.36 31.25
CA GLN A 140 -0.74 -14.86 31.26
C GLN A 140 -1.46 -14.55 29.94
N VAL A 141 -1.15 -13.40 29.33
CA VAL A 141 -1.70 -12.97 28.04
C VAL A 141 -0.62 -13.02 26.97
N GLN A 142 -0.79 -13.91 25.99
CA GLN A 142 0.20 -14.11 24.92
C GLN A 142 0.26 -12.88 23.98
N PRO A 143 1.34 -12.08 23.99
CA PRO A 143 1.40 -10.81 23.25
C PRO A 143 1.23 -11.00 21.73
N GLY A 144 1.78 -12.08 21.18
CA GLY A 144 1.65 -12.40 19.76
C GLY A 144 0.21 -12.67 19.32
N LYS A 145 -0.61 -13.32 20.18
CA LYS A 145 -2.03 -13.54 19.88
C LYS A 145 -2.83 -12.25 19.90
N VAL A 146 -2.54 -11.38 20.86
CA VAL A 146 -3.18 -10.06 20.95
C VAL A 146 -2.81 -9.22 19.72
N HIS A 147 -1.51 -9.14 19.39
CA HIS A 147 -1.05 -8.44 18.19
C HIS A 147 -1.69 -8.98 16.91
N GLY A 148 -1.79 -10.31 16.76
CA GLY A 148 -2.43 -10.92 15.59
C GLY A 148 -3.91 -10.56 15.46
N MET A 149 -4.63 -10.37 16.57
CA MET A 149 -6.03 -9.93 16.55
C MET A 149 -6.14 -8.45 16.16
N ILE A 150 -5.25 -7.60 16.68
CA ILE A 150 -5.16 -6.18 16.29
C ILE A 150 -4.85 -6.05 14.80
N SER A 151 -3.82 -6.75 14.33
CA SER A 151 -3.40 -6.76 12.93
C SER A 151 -4.53 -7.24 12.00
N ARG A 152 -5.27 -8.29 12.38
CA ARG A 152 -6.44 -8.74 11.62
C ARG A 152 -7.50 -7.65 11.53
N ALA A 153 -7.85 -7.02 12.64
CA ALA A 153 -8.84 -5.93 12.64
C ALA A 153 -8.42 -4.78 11.72
N LYS A 154 -7.16 -4.33 11.79
CA LYS A 154 -6.65 -3.28 10.89
C LYS A 154 -6.69 -3.69 9.41
N ASN A 155 -6.33 -4.94 9.10
CA ASN A 155 -6.39 -5.47 7.72
C ASN A 155 -7.83 -5.60 7.19
N GLU A 156 -8.81 -5.76 8.08
CA GLU A 156 -10.25 -5.71 7.76
C GLU A 156 -10.81 -4.28 7.80
N LEU A 157 -9.95 -3.27 7.99
CA LEU A 157 -10.29 -1.85 8.10
C LEU A 157 -11.20 -1.53 9.29
N ILE A 158 -11.09 -2.31 10.36
CA ILE A 158 -11.83 -2.14 11.61
C ILE A 158 -11.02 -1.24 12.55
N GLU A 159 -11.56 -0.05 12.79
CA GLU A 159 -11.03 0.90 13.77
C GLU A 159 -11.39 0.48 15.21
N LEU A 160 -10.72 1.08 16.19
CA LEU A 160 -10.89 0.74 17.61
C LEU A 160 -12.36 0.87 18.06
N GLU A 161 -13.07 1.87 17.56
CA GLU A 161 -14.46 2.18 17.89
C GLU A 161 -15.40 1.07 17.40
N ALA A 162 -15.09 0.47 16.25
CA ALA A 162 -15.84 -0.61 15.61
C ALA A 162 -15.35 -2.01 16.01
N PHE A 163 -14.31 -2.11 16.86
CA PHE A 163 -13.76 -3.38 17.29
C PHE A 163 -14.72 -4.08 18.28
N GLU A 164 -15.41 -5.10 17.80
CA GLU A 164 -16.31 -5.92 18.61
C GLU A 164 -15.52 -6.86 19.54
N ALA A 165 -15.95 -6.93 20.79
CA ALA A 165 -15.33 -7.75 21.83
C ALA A 165 -16.35 -8.74 22.41
N ASP A 166 -16.58 -9.83 21.70
CA ASP A 166 -17.54 -10.89 22.02
C ASP A 166 -17.02 -11.91 23.04
N THR A 167 -15.71 -11.95 23.25
CA THR A 167 -15.04 -12.86 24.18
C THR A 167 -14.18 -12.11 25.18
N TYR A 168 -13.88 -12.74 26.32
CA TYR A 168 -12.95 -12.18 27.31
C TYR A 168 -11.58 -11.84 26.72
N PHE A 169 -11.09 -12.68 25.79
CA PHE A 169 -9.82 -12.42 25.10
C PHE A 169 -9.94 -11.23 24.13
N ALA A 170 -11.05 -11.10 23.42
CA ALA A 170 -11.31 -9.96 22.54
C ALA A 170 -11.40 -8.63 23.33
N GLU A 171 -11.97 -8.65 24.52
CA GLU A 171 -12.02 -7.48 25.41
C GLU A 171 -10.62 -7.07 25.88
N ILE A 172 -9.77 -8.04 26.23
CA ILE A 172 -8.35 -7.77 26.49
C ILE A 172 -7.68 -7.18 25.24
N ALA A 173 -7.90 -7.78 24.07
CA ALA A 173 -7.30 -7.31 22.83
C ALA A 173 -7.73 -5.88 22.48
N ARG A 174 -9.00 -5.52 22.69
CA ARG A 174 -9.52 -4.16 22.49
C ARG A 174 -8.83 -3.14 23.41
N ARG A 175 -8.71 -3.45 24.70
CA ARG A 175 -8.01 -2.59 25.67
C ARG A 175 -6.53 -2.41 25.32
N VAL A 176 -5.87 -3.49 24.90
CA VAL A 176 -4.48 -3.43 24.42
C VAL A 176 -4.39 -2.64 23.12
N TYR A 177 -5.33 -2.81 22.19
CA TYR A 177 -5.37 -2.08 20.92
C TYR A 177 -5.41 -0.58 21.16
N GLN A 178 -6.32 -0.11 22.03
CA GLN A 178 -6.40 1.30 22.40
C GLN A 178 -5.06 1.82 22.92
N ARG A 179 -4.44 1.11 23.86
CA ARG A 179 -3.18 1.56 24.44
C ARG A 179 -2.02 1.50 23.45
N TYR A 180 -1.97 0.46 22.63
CA TYR A 180 -0.99 0.26 21.58
C TYR A 180 -1.04 1.40 20.53
N GLN A 181 -2.23 1.79 20.07
CA GLN A 181 -2.37 2.94 19.16
C GLN A 181 -1.90 4.24 19.81
N GLN A 182 -2.25 4.49 21.07
CA GLN A 182 -1.76 5.68 21.80
C GLN A 182 -0.23 5.69 21.88
N LEU A 183 0.39 4.54 22.15
CA LEU A 183 1.84 4.41 22.20
C LEU A 183 2.48 4.68 20.83
N LEU A 184 1.93 4.14 19.74
CA LEU A 184 2.40 4.45 18.38
C LEU A 184 2.37 5.94 18.10
N LEU A 185 1.23 6.60 18.33
CA LEU A 185 1.07 8.03 18.10
C LEU A 185 2.03 8.86 18.97
N SER A 186 2.21 8.51 20.25
CA SER A 186 3.15 9.21 21.14
C SER A 186 4.62 9.09 20.70
N ASN A 187 4.96 8.04 19.95
CA ASN A 187 6.28 7.85 19.35
C ASN A 187 6.37 8.45 17.94
N ASN A 188 5.35 9.20 17.49
CA ASN A 188 5.24 9.68 16.12
C ASN A 188 5.45 8.52 15.14
N ALA A 189 4.75 7.41 15.36
CA ALA A 189 4.94 6.17 14.62
C ALA A 189 3.63 5.60 14.11
N LEU A 190 3.73 4.85 13.02
CA LEU A 190 2.67 4.00 12.46
C LEU A 190 3.24 2.59 12.27
N ASP A 191 2.41 1.56 12.39
CA ASP A 191 2.80 0.22 11.95
C ASP A 191 2.46 -0.03 10.47
N PHE A 192 2.74 -1.23 9.96
CA PHE A 192 2.47 -1.56 8.56
C PHE A 192 0.96 -1.54 8.23
N ASP A 193 0.12 -2.06 9.13
CA ASP A 193 -1.32 -2.15 8.90
C ASP A 193 -1.97 -0.76 8.98
N ASP A 194 -1.46 0.12 9.85
CA ASP A 194 -1.87 1.53 9.95
C ASP A 194 -1.72 2.26 8.61
N LEU A 195 -0.69 1.95 7.81
CA LEU A 195 -0.49 2.62 6.52
C LEU A 195 -1.72 2.45 5.62
N LEU A 196 -2.31 1.26 5.59
CA LEU A 196 -3.49 0.98 4.77
C LEU A 196 -4.74 1.56 5.42
N LEU A 197 -4.92 1.32 6.72
CA LEU A 197 -6.09 1.80 7.46
C LEU A 197 -6.23 3.32 7.37
N TRP A 198 -5.17 4.07 7.66
CA TRP A 198 -5.19 5.54 7.58
C TRP A 198 -5.37 6.05 6.16
N ALA A 199 -4.75 5.41 5.16
CA ALA A 199 -4.91 5.82 3.77
C ALA A 199 -6.38 5.71 3.32
N VAL A 200 -7.05 4.61 3.66
CA VAL A 200 -8.47 4.42 3.36
C VAL A 200 -9.33 5.40 4.15
N ARG A 201 -9.02 5.60 5.44
CA ARG A 201 -9.74 6.55 6.30
C ARG A 201 -9.71 7.96 5.73
N LEU A 202 -8.53 8.48 5.36
CA LEU A 202 -8.40 9.80 4.76
C LEU A 202 -9.26 9.95 3.50
N PHE A 203 -9.25 8.94 2.61
CA PHE A 203 -10.06 8.99 1.41
C PHE A 203 -11.57 8.91 1.66
N ARG A 204 -12.00 8.31 2.77
CA ARG A 204 -13.43 8.26 3.17
C ARG A 204 -13.87 9.54 3.86
N GLU A 205 -12.98 10.20 4.59
CA GLU A 205 -13.28 11.41 5.37
C GLU A 205 -13.10 12.71 4.56
N HIS A 206 -12.30 12.67 3.48
CA HIS A 206 -11.93 13.84 2.67
C HIS A 206 -12.17 13.62 1.16
N ASP A 207 -13.37 13.98 0.68
CA ASP A 207 -13.76 13.85 -0.74
C ASP A 207 -12.89 14.68 -1.70
N ASP A 208 -12.39 15.82 -1.24
CA ASP A 208 -11.48 16.69 -1.98
C ASP A 208 -10.11 16.01 -2.19
N LEU A 209 -9.62 15.32 -1.17
CA LEU A 209 -8.41 14.51 -1.25
C LEU A 209 -8.60 13.34 -2.22
N LEU A 210 -9.73 12.62 -2.13
CA LEU A 210 -10.04 11.55 -3.08
C LEU A 210 -10.06 12.06 -4.53
N THR A 211 -10.71 13.21 -4.75
CA THR A 211 -10.77 13.86 -6.07
C THR A 211 -9.39 14.25 -6.58
N LYS A 212 -8.51 14.76 -5.71
CA LYS A 212 -7.12 15.12 -6.04
C LYS A 212 -6.31 13.91 -6.51
N TYR A 213 -6.58 12.72 -5.99
CA TYR A 213 -5.86 11.49 -6.33
C TYR A 213 -6.50 10.66 -7.46
N HIS A 214 -7.74 10.97 -7.85
CA HIS A 214 -8.41 10.40 -9.03
C HIS A 214 -8.12 11.14 -10.34
N ARG A 215 -7.59 12.37 -10.26
CA ARG A 215 -7.20 13.21 -11.40
C ARG A 215 -5.74 13.01 -11.77
#